data_AF-A0A1C5RPC8-F1
#
_entry.id   AF-A0A1C5RPC8-F1
#
_cell.length_a   1.000
_cell.length_b   1.000
_cell.length_c   1.000
_cell.angle_alpha   90.00
_cell.angle_beta   90.00
_cell.angle_gamma   90.00
#
_symmetry.space_group_name_H-M   'P 1'
#
loop_
_entity.id
_entity.type
_entity.pdbx_description
1 polymer ?
#
loop_
_entity_poly.entity_id
_entity_poly.type
_entity_poly.pdbx_seq_one_letter_code
_entity_poly.pdbx_strand_id
1 'polypeptide(L)'
;MRGDLKYPDGIAGKILFDPIKEGADRLCILTAEATPSMASWLLKSYEELGISDVTVKLIIGDTLNKGVDKGAHESFKELHGTRYSDKWGNFSCSYLTYPPALENNNYYIWLNGDTPVRAYMLSGPFTQQYFLHDNEENANETDAVLAYGIYTDAEKRTMYCTHAEIDEYVVFRSEEDGTREQMEADTEKCVLLSLLTKNGEIGKRSGLNWGQRNKRNRNEAYIPLPSHIAKSGFFPLDKQHFLVVTDDHHTLQLRVEQQNDKAITTPASNALLGEYFRNRLGLSNGAYVRKDDLLAYGRTDVTFYKIDEEQYYMDFSVEEK
;
A
#
# COMPACT_ATOMS: atom_id res chain seq x y z
N MET A 1 16.82 -22.71 -8.06
CA MET A 1 15.43 -23.07 -7.71
C MET A 1 14.62 -21.78 -7.81
N ARG A 2 13.67 -21.72 -8.76
CA ARG A 2 12.68 -20.65 -8.79
C ARG A 2 11.93 -20.74 -7.47
N GLY A 3 12.03 -19.72 -6.62
CA GLY A 3 11.17 -19.65 -5.45
C GLY A 3 9.75 -19.58 -5.98
N ASP A 4 8.97 -20.62 -5.70
CA ASP A 4 7.56 -20.68 -6.05
C ASP A 4 6.91 -19.40 -5.54
N LEU A 5 6.16 -18.73 -6.41
CA LEU A 5 5.37 -17.58 -6.03
C LEU A 5 4.43 -18.03 -4.93
N LYS A 6 4.55 -17.49 -3.71
CA LYS A 6 3.43 -17.45 -2.75
C LYS A 6 2.38 -16.48 -3.31
N TYR A 7 1.72 -16.91 -4.37
CA TYR A 7 0.49 -16.34 -4.88
C TYR A 7 -0.67 -16.81 -4.00
N PRO A 8 -1.84 -16.14 -4.05
CA PRO A 8 -2.80 -16.15 -2.96
C PRO A 8 -3.32 -17.55 -2.65
N ASP A 9 -2.98 -18.01 -1.45
CA ASP A 9 -3.50 -19.24 -0.84
C ASP A 9 -4.53 -18.88 0.25
N GLY A 10 -5.14 -19.89 0.87
CA GLY A 10 -6.03 -19.70 2.02
C GLY A 10 -7.24 -18.81 1.72
N ILE A 11 -7.57 -17.94 2.69
CA ILE A 11 -8.76 -17.08 2.61
C ILE A 11 -8.68 -16.05 1.48
N ALA A 12 -7.49 -15.49 1.23
CA ALA A 12 -7.26 -14.56 0.13
C ALA A 12 -7.53 -15.22 -1.22
N GLY A 13 -6.98 -16.41 -1.46
CA GLY A 13 -7.23 -17.17 -2.70
C GLY A 13 -8.71 -17.43 -2.93
N LYS A 14 -9.39 -17.97 -1.89
CA LYS A 14 -10.81 -18.30 -1.93
C LYS A 14 -11.71 -17.10 -2.22
N ILE A 15 -11.46 -15.97 -1.54
CA ILE A 15 -12.38 -14.82 -1.57
C ILE A 15 -12.02 -13.83 -2.67
N LEU A 16 -10.75 -13.57 -2.90
CA LEU A 16 -10.29 -12.46 -3.75
C LEU A 16 -9.83 -12.91 -5.14
N PHE A 17 -9.68 -14.22 -5.40
CA PHE A 17 -9.13 -14.70 -6.68
C PHE A 17 -9.96 -15.81 -7.34
N ASP A 18 -10.44 -16.80 -6.58
CA ASP A 18 -11.18 -17.93 -7.16
C ASP A 18 -12.42 -17.53 -7.97
N PRO A 19 -13.24 -16.54 -7.53
CA PRO A 19 -14.42 -16.12 -8.30
C PRO A 19 -14.09 -15.56 -9.69
N ILE A 20 -12.88 -15.02 -9.90
CA ILE A 20 -12.42 -14.54 -11.20
C ILE A 20 -12.30 -15.70 -12.20
N LYS A 21 -11.81 -16.85 -11.74
CA LYS A 21 -11.67 -18.07 -12.56
C LYS A 21 -13.03 -18.61 -13.02
N GLU A 22 -14.09 -18.20 -12.34
CA GLU A 22 -15.47 -18.58 -12.63
C GLU A 22 -16.22 -17.52 -13.48
N GLY A 23 -15.51 -16.47 -13.91
CA GLY A 23 -16.03 -15.46 -14.83
C GLY A 23 -16.59 -14.22 -14.15
N ALA A 24 -16.36 -14.02 -12.84
CA ALA A 24 -16.68 -12.76 -12.18
C ALA A 24 -15.71 -11.64 -12.61
N ASP A 25 -16.23 -10.44 -12.83
CA ASP A 25 -15.52 -9.28 -13.38
C ASP A 25 -15.52 -8.07 -12.44
N ARG A 26 -16.28 -8.12 -11.35
CA ARG A 26 -16.36 -7.01 -10.39
C ARG A 26 -16.43 -7.50 -8.95
N LEU A 27 -15.50 -7.03 -8.12
CA LEU A 27 -15.46 -7.22 -6.69
C LEU A 27 -15.93 -5.93 -5.98
N CYS A 28 -17.05 -6.03 -5.28
CA CYS A 28 -17.57 -5.01 -4.39
C CYS A 28 -17.26 -5.38 -2.93
N ILE A 29 -16.46 -4.55 -2.26
CA ILE A 29 -16.04 -4.74 -0.87
C ILE A 29 -16.74 -3.68 -0.01
N LEU A 30 -17.47 -4.13 1.00
CA LEU A 30 -18.02 -3.28 2.05
C LEU A 30 -17.44 -3.74 3.39
N THR A 31 -16.60 -2.93 3.99
CA THR A 31 -15.83 -3.31 5.18
C THR A 31 -15.80 -2.17 6.18
N ALA A 32 -15.74 -2.48 7.47
CA ALA A 32 -15.64 -1.46 8.52
C ALA A 32 -14.31 -0.70 8.40
N GLU A 33 -13.22 -1.43 8.24
CA GLU A 33 -11.85 -0.90 8.19
C GLU A 33 -11.07 -1.52 7.03
N ALA A 34 -10.16 -0.75 6.44
CA ALA A 34 -9.30 -1.22 5.37
C ALA A 34 -7.95 -0.50 5.40
N THR A 35 -6.90 -1.19 4.94
CA THR A 35 -5.58 -0.57 4.74
C THR A 35 -5.32 -0.31 3.25
N PRO A 36 -4.67 0.81 2.88
CA PRO A 36 -4.23 1.03 1.51
C PRO A 36 -3.23 -0.03 1.05
N SER A 37 -2.43 -0.58 1.97
CA SER A 37 -1.48 -1.66 1.71
C SER A 37 -2.18 -2.93 1.20
N MET A 38 -3.32 -3.32 1.78
CA MET A 38 -4.11 -4.46 1.29
C MET A 38 -4.70 -4.22 -0.11
N ALA A 39 -5.25 -3.03 -0.37
CA ALA A 39 -5.74 -2.66 -1.69
C ALA A 39 -4.61 -2.66 -2.74
N SER A 40 -3.47 -2.05 -2.40
CA SER A 40 -2.25 -2.02 -3.22
C SER A 40 -1.75 -3.44 -3.52
N TRP A 41 -1.73 -4.32 -2.52
CA TRP A 41 -1.33 -5.72 -2.68
C TRP A 41 -2.26 -6.48 -3.62
N LEU A 42 -3.57 -6.31 -3.48
CA LEU A 42 -4.56 -6.96 -4.33
C LEU A 42 -4.39 -6.55 -5.80
N LEU A 43 -4.33 -5.23 -6.06
CA LEU A 43 -4.18 -4.69 -7.41
C LEU A 43 -2.86 -5.11 -8.06
N LYS A 44 -1.77 -5.12 -7.28
CA LYS A 44 -0.49 -5.59 -7.78
C LYS A 44 -0.48 -7.09 -8.05
N SER A 45 -1.16 -7.88 -7.21
CA SER A 45 -1.29 -9.31 -7.41
C SER A 45 -2.08 -9.64 -8.67
N TYR A 46 -3.15 -8.91 -8.97
CA TYR A 46 -3.87 -9.02 -10.25
C TYR A 46 -2.96 -8.69 -11.43
N GLU A 47 -2.22 -7.58 -11.37
CA GLU A 47 -1.27 -7.20 -12.43
C GLU A 47 -0.23 -8.29 -12.69
N GLU A 48 0.41 -8.80 -11.64
CA GLU A 48 1.48 -9.79 -11.78
C GLU A 48 0.95 -11.18 -12.22
N LEU A 49 -0.34 -11.46 -12.02
CA LEU A 49 -1.05 -12.64 -12.55
C LEU A 49 -1.61 -12.43 -13.96
N GLY A 50 -1.53 -11.22 -14.52
CA GLY A 50 -2.09 -10.88 -15.82
C GLY A 50 -3.62 -10.72 -15.81
N ILE A 51 -4.23 -10.52 -14.64
CA ILE A 51 -5.66 -10.23 -14.48
C ILE A 51 -5.85 -8.73 -14.74
N SER A 52 -6.65 -8.38 -15.76
CA SER A 52 -6.82 -6.98 -16.19
C SER A 52 -8.28 -6.53 -16.32
N ASP A 53 -9.23 -7.47 -16.44
CA ASP A 53 -10.65 -7.17 -16.65
C ASP A 53 -11.48 -7.21 -15.35
N VAL A 54 -10.84 -7.00 -14.20
CA VAL A 54 -11.53 -7.00 -12.90
C VAL A 54 -11.61 -5.59 -12.33
N THR A 55 -12.83 -5.16 -11.97
CA THR A 55 -13.10 -3.91 -11.25
C THR A 55 -13.18 -4.17 -9.75
N VAL A 56 -12.51 -3.35 -8.94
CA VAL A 56 -12.55 -3.43 -7.49
C VAL A 56 -13.14 -2.14 -6.92
N LYS A 57 -14.28 -2.26 -6.23
CA LYS A 57 -14.96 -1.15 -5.56
C LYS A 57 -14.92 -1.34 -4.05
N LEU A 58 -14.21 -0.47 -3.33
CA LEU A 58 -14.08 -0.50 -1.88
C LEU A 58 -14.93 0.59 -1.22
N ILE A 59 -15.75 0.20 -0.24
CA ILE A 59 -16.44 1.10 0.69
C ILE A 59 -15.91 0.83 2.10
N ILE A 60 -15.38 1.88 2.74
CA ILE A 60 -14.93 1.85 4.14
C ILE A 60 -16.03 2.46 5.03
N GLY A 61 -16.50 1.67 6.00
CA GLY A 61 -17.74 1.91 6.76
C GLY A 61 -17.56 2.61 8.10
N ASP A 62 -16.45 2.43 8.80
CA ASP A 62 -16.26 2.94 10.17
C ASP A 62 -15.69 4.37 10.25
N THR A 63 -15.72 5.08 9.12
CA THR A 63 -15.16 6.44 9.02
C THR A 63 -15.92 7.47 9.88
N LEU A 64 -17.21 7.24 10.16
CA LEU A 64 -18.01 8.12 11.02
C LEU A 64 -17.66 8.02 12.51
N ASN A 65 -17.23 6.85 12.99
CA ASN A 65 -16.89 6.67 14.41
C ASN A 65 -15.39 6.86 14.65
N LYS A 66 -14.55 6.32 13.75
CA LYS A 66 -13.08 6.31 13.92
C LYS A 66 -12.34 7.36 13.09
N GLY A 67 -13.00 8.02 12.14
CA GLY A 67 -12.29 8.83 11.16
C GLY A 67 -11.39 7.96 10.28
N VAL A 68 -10.42 8.59 9.59
CA VAL A 68 -9.42 7.92 8.76
C VAL A 68 -8.05 8.53 9.05
N ASP A 69 -6.99 7.72 9.10
CA ASP A 69 -5.62 8.26 9.15
C ASP A 69 -5.32 9.08 7.88
N LYS A 70 -4.68 10.24 8.03
CA LYS A 70 -4.39 11.16 6.92
C LYS A 70 -3.45 10.52 5.89
N GLY A 71 -2.45 9.78 6.35
CA GLY A 71 -1.55 9.02 5.46
C GLY A 71 -2.30 7.94 4.68
N ALA A 72 -3.18 7.22 5.36
CA ALA A 72 -4.04 6.23 4.71
C ALA A 72 -4.99 6.87 3.68
N HIS A 73 -5.59 8.02 4.01
CA HIS A 73 -6.47 8.77 3.11
C HIS A 73 -5.76 9.18 1.82
N GLU A 74 -4.58 9.81 1.93
CA GLU A 74 -3.82 10.20 0.75
C GLU A 74 -3.42 8.97 -0.06
N SER A 75 -2.96 7.88 0.57
CA SER A 75 -2.62 6.66 -0.15
C SER A 75 -3.82 6.02 -0.87
N PHE A 76 -5.03 6.05 -0.30
CA PHE A 76 -6.24 5.60 -1.01
C PHE A 76 -6.58 6.50 -2.21
N LYS A 77 -6.38 7.82 -2.10
CA LYS A 77 -6.54 8.75 -3.22
C LYS A 77 -5.53 8.47 -4.33
N GLU A 78 -4.32 8.04 -3.99
CA GLU A 78 -3.31 7.65 -4.98
C GLU A 78 -3.71 6.36 -5.71
N LEU A 79 -4.27 5.39 -5.01
CA LEU A 79 -4.73 4.14 -5.62
C LEU A 79 -5.98 4.33 -6.50
N HIS A 80 -6.81 5.34 -6.21
CA HIS A 80 -8.07 5.58 -6.90
C HIS A 80 -7.88 5.97 -8.38
N GLY A 81 -8.48 5.20 -9.28
CA GLY A 81 -8.50 5.49 -10.71
C GLY A 81 -7.12 5.41 -11.36
N THR A 82 -6.89 6.20 -12.41
CA THR A 82 -5.67 6.12 -13.24
C THR A 82 -4.54 7.04 -12.80
N ARG A 83 -4.67 7.71 -11.65
CA ARG A 83 -3.78 8.81 -11.26
C ARG A 83 -2.30 8.42 -11.22
N TYR A 84 -1.99 7.17 -10.83
CA TYR A 84 -0.61 6.67 -10.71
C TYR A 84 -0.28 5.52 -11.68
N SER A 85 -1.31 4.84 -12.19
CA SER A 85 -1.14 3.75 -13.13
C SER A 85 -2.39 3.60 -13.97
N ASP A 86 -2.25 3.69 -15.30
CA ASP A 86 -3.32 3.34 -16.24
C ASP A 86 -3.80 1.89 -16.03
N LYS A 87 -2.96 1.03 -15.43
CA LYS A 87 -3.30 -0.37 -15.14
C LYS A 87 -4.22 -0.56 -13.95
N TRP A 88 -4.26 0.40 -13.02
CA TRP A 88 -5.08 0.33 -11.81
C TRP A 88 -6.34 1.21 -11.90
N GLY A 89 -6.67 1.67 -13.11
CA GLY A 89 -7.87 2.47 -13.40
C GLY A 89 -9.19 1.83 -12.97
N ASN A 90 -9.20 0.53 -12.67
CA ASN A 90 -10.37 -0.24 -12.29
C ASN A 90 -10.59 -0.30 -10.77
N PHE A 91 -9.85 0.49 -9.97
CA PHE A 91 -10.05 0.61 -8.52
C PHE A 91 -10.76 1.92 -8.15
N SER A 92 -11.76 1.82 -7.28
CA SER A 92 -12.39 2.96 -6.64
C SER A 92 -12.54 2.75 -5.13
N CYS A 93 -12.26 3.79 -4.35
CA CYS A 93 -12.45 3.81 -2.91
C CYS A 93 -13.44 4.93 -2.52
N SER A 94 -14.38 4.59 -1.63
CA SER A 94 -15.37 5.49 -1.04
C SER A 94 -15.41 5.34 0.48
N TYR A 95 -15.83 6.40 1.15
CA TYR A 95 -16.12 6.41 2.58
C TYR A 95 -17.61 6.53 2.82
N LEU A 96 -18.11 5.84 3.84
CA LEU A 96 -19.48 5.98 4.31
C LEU A 96 -19.63 7.32 5.07
N THR A 97 -20.36 8.28 4.51
CA THR A 97 -20.46 9.64 5.05
C THR A 97 -21.76 9.91 5.79
N TYR A 98 -22.72 8.98 5.78
CA TYR A 98 -24.01 9.11 6.48
C TYR A 98 -24.40 7.83 7.23
N PRO A 99 -25.09 7.93 8.39
CA PRO A 99 -25.51 6.79 9.19
C PRO A 99 -26.58 5.91 8.49
N PRO A 100 -26.79 4.66 8.96
CA PRO A 100 -26.08 3.99 10.06
C PRO A 100 -24.65 3.61 9.69
N ALA A 101 -23.74 3.63 10.68
CA ALA A 101 -22.42 3.05 10.52
C ALA A 101 -22.54 1.55 10.19
N LEU A 102 -21.55 1.00 9.49
CA LEU A 102 -21.53 -0.42 9.18
C LEU A 102 -21.40 -1.23 10.47
N GLU A 103 -22.16 -2.32 10.58
CA GLU A 103 -21.98 -3.32 11.64
C GLU A 103 -20.64 -4.04 11.48
N ASN A 104 -20.25 -4.90 12.44
CA ASN A 104 -18.98 -5.65 12.41
C ASN A 104 -18.89 -6.72 11.28
N ASN A 105 -19.78 -6.70 10.28
CA ASN A 105 -19.80 -7.64 9.17
C ASN A 105 -19.17 -7.00 7.94
N ASN A 106 -18.22 -7.72 7.33
CA ASN A 106 -17.50 -7.30 6.14
C ASN A 106 -17.94 -8.17 4.96
N TYR A 107 -18.41 -7.55 3.88
CA TYR A 107 -18.97 -8.23 2.73
C TYR A 107 -18.05 -8.12 1.51
N TYR A 108 -17.85 -9.25 0.84
CA TYR A 108 -17.06 -9.36 -0.39
C TYR A 108 -17.97 -9.98 -1.45
N ILE A 109 -18.49 -9.14 -2.34
CA ILE A 109 -19.49 -9.52 -3.34
C ILE A 109 -18.85 -9.52 -4.73
N TRP A 110 -18.95 -10.65 -5.41
CA TRP A 110 -18.54 -10.80 -6.79
C TRP A 110 -19.75 -10.73 -7.73
N LEU A 111 -19.58 -9.97 -8.80
CA LEU A 111 -20.54 -9.84 -9.88
C LEU A 111 -19.92 -10.34 -11.19
N ASN A 112 -20.78 -10.81 -12.08
CA ASN A 112 -20.51 -10.98 -13.50
C ASN A 112 -21.45 -10.03 -14.25
N GLY A 113 -20.90 -8.95 -14.79
CA GLY A 113 -21.68 -7.79 -15.20
C GLY A 113 -22.46 -7.23 -14.01
N ASP A 114 -23.79 -7.15 -14.15
CA ASP A 114 -24.69 -6.64 -13.11
C ASP A 114 -25.35 -7.72 -12.26
N THR A 115 -24.96 -8.99 -12.43
CA THR A 115 -25.52 -10.10 -11.65
C THR A 115 -24.58 -10.48 -10.51
N PRO A 116 -24.99 -10.41 -9.23
CA PRO A 116 -24.21 -10.96 -8.13
C PRO A 116 -24.17 -12.48 -8.22
N VAL A 117 -22.96 -13.04 -8.32
CA VAL A 117 -22.71 -14.47 -8.54
C VAL A 117 -22.17 -15.16 -7.31
N ARG A 118 -21.46 -14.44 -6.44
CA ARG A 118 -20.94 -14.98 -5.19
C ARG A 118 -20.78 -13.89 -4.14
N ALA A 119 -20.96 -14.24 -2.87
CA ALA A 119 -20.62 -13.34 -1.78
C ALA A 119 -20.06 -14.08 -0.56
N TYR A 120 -19.21 -13.39 0.19
CA TYR A 120 -18.67 -13.86 1.46
C TYR A 120 -18.91 -12.82 2.54
N MET A 121 -19.15 -13.30 3.77
CA MET A 121 -19.23 -12.47 4.96
C MET A 121 -18.12 -12.86 5.93
N LEU A 122 -17.32 -11.87 6.33
CA LEU A 122 -16.16 -12.03 7.21
C LEU A 122 -16.30 -11.16 8.46
N SER A 123 -15.76 -11.66 9.57
CA SER A 123 -15.72 -10.90 10.83
C SER A 123 -14.63 -9.84 10.82
N GLY A 124 -13.54 -10.08 10.07
CA GLY A 124 -12.37 -9.22 10.06
C GLY A 124 -12.31 -8.20 8.90
N PRO A 125 -11.48 -7.17 9.08
CA PRO A 125 -11.37 -6.04 8.16
C PRO A 125 -10.60 -6.37 6.88
N PHE A 126 -10.64 -5.46 5.90
CA PHE A 126 -9.88 -5.59 4.66
C PHE A 126 -8.42 -5.14 4.84
N THR A 127 -7.64 -5.95 5.57
CA THR A 127 -6.21 -5.70 5.86
C THR A 127 -5.35 -6.90 5.46
N GLN A 128 -4.06 -6.69 5.23
CA GLN A 128 -3.15 -7.80 4.96
C GLN A 128 -2.98 -8.69 6.18
N GLN A 129 -3.03 -8.11 7.39
CA GLN A 129 -2.98 -8.87 8.63
C GLN A 129 -4.07 -9.95 8.66
N TYR A 130 -5.29 -9.59 8.30
CA TYR A 130 -6.40 -10.53 8.29
C TYR A 130 -6.34 -11.50 7.09
N PHE A 131 -6.02 -11.01 5.88
CA PHE A 131 -6.06 -11.86 4.68
C PHE A 131 -4.84 -12.76 4.48
N LEU A 132 -3.67 -12.39 5.02
CA LEU A 132 -2.40 -13.06 4.75
C LEU A 132 -1.82 -13.80 5.96
N HIS A 133 -2.29 -13.52 7.19
CA HIS A 133 -1.79 -14.16 8.42
C HIS A 133 -2.84 -14.90 9.23
N ASP A 134 -4.10 -14.44 9.26
CA ASP A 134 -5.18 -15.16 9.96
C ASP A 134 -5.68 -16.36 9.14
N ASN A 135 -5.34 -17.56 9.60
CA ASN A 135 -5.61 -18.82 8.90
C ASN A 135 -6.80 -19.61 9.48
N GLU A 136 -7.52 -19.11 10.48
CA GLU A 136 -8.47 -19.92 11.25
C GLU A 136 -9.96 -19.58 11.04
N GLU A 137 -10.33 -18.60 10.22
CA GLU A 137 -11.75 -18.31 9.98
C GLU A 137 -12.33 -19.05 8.78
N ASN A 138 -13.42 -19.77 9.05
CA ASN A 138 -14.34 -20.25 8.03
C ASN A 138 -14.99 -19.03 7.34
N ALA A 139 -14.43 -18.60 6.21
CA ALA A 139 -15.10 -17.70 5.30
C ALA A 139 -16.46 -18.31 4.91
N ASN A 140 -17.54 -17.74 5.44
CA ASN A 140 -18.89 -18.18 5.19
C ASN A 140 -19.36 -17.53 3.90
N GLU A 141 -19.58 -18.37 2.89
CA GLU A 141 -20.35 -17.95 1.72
C GLU A 141 -21.75 -17.54 2.18
N THR A 142 -22.26 -16.45 1.61
CA THR A 142 -23.56 -15.89 1.94
C THR A 142 -24.37 -15.66 0.66
N ASP A 143 -25.65 -15.35 0.81
CA ASP A 143 -26.52 -15.06 -0.33
C ASP A 143 -26.03 -13.79 -1.06
N ALA A 144 -25.63 -13.97 -2.33
CA ALA A 144 -25.03 -12.91 -3.12
C ALA A 144 -26.00 -11.78 -3.44
N VAL A 145 -27.29 -12.07 -3.62
CA VAL A 145 -28.32 -11.07 -3.92
C VAL A 145 -28.59 -10.22 -2.68
N LEU A 146 -28.72 -10.85 -1.50
CA LEU A 146 -28.90 -10.15 -0.23
C LEU A 146 -27.69 -9.27 0.10
N ALA A 147 -26.47 -9.82 0.01
CA ALA A 147 -25.25 -9.08 0.29
C ALA A 147 -25.06 -7.89 -0.66
N TYR A 148 -25.40 -8.06 -1.94
CA TYR A 148 -25.37 -6.96 -2.89
C TYR A 148 -26.42 -5.88 -2.59
N GLY A 149 -27.61 -6.27 -2.13
CA GLY A 149 -28.62 -5.33 -1.63
C GLY A 149 -28.05 -4.43 -0.52
N ILE A 150 -27.41 -5.03 0.49
CA ILE A 150 -26.74 -4.31 1.59
C ILE A 150 -25.66 -3.36 1.05
N TYR A 151 -24.83 -3.84 0.12
CA TYR A 151 -23.80 -3.03 -0.52
C TYR A 151 -24.38 -1.80 -1.22
N THR A 152 -25.41 -1.97 -2.07
CA THR A 152 -26.02 -0.87 -2.82
C THR A 152 -26.73 0.15 -1.93
N ASP A 153 -27.30 -0.29 -0.80
CA ASP A 153 -27.88 0.61 0.20
C ASP A 153 -26.81 1.40 0.97
N ALA A 154 -25.64 0.81 1.20
CA ALA A 154 -24.49 1.54 1.71
C ALA A 154 -23.95 2.55 0.68
N GLU A 155 -23.77 2.14 -0.59
CA GLU A 155 -23.19 2.96 -1.67
C GLU A 155 -23.91 4.31 -1.82
N LYS A 156 -25.25 4.34 -1.69
CA LYS A 156 -26.08 5.57 -1.73
C LYS A 156 -25.71 6.63 -0.68
N ARG A 157 -24.97 6.24 0.36
CA ARG A 157 -24.57 7.06 1.51
C ARG A 157 -23.06 7.28 1.56
N THR A 158 -22.37 7.03 0.46
CA THR A 158 -20.92 7.17 0.38
C THR A 158 -20.49 8.35 -0.47
N MET A 159 -19.25 8.76 -0.29
CA MET A 159 -18.55 9.73 -1.13
C MET A 159 -17.17 9.16 -1.49
N TYR A 160 -16.71 9.39 -2.72
CA TYR A 160 -15.38 8.96 -3.13
C TYR A 160 -14.29 9.62 -2.28
N CYS A 161 -13.22 8.89 -1.97
CA CYS A 161 -12.08 9.45 -1.23
C CYS A 161 -11.39 10.61 -1.97
N THR A 162 -11.60 10.74 -3.27
CA THR A 162 -11.05 11.79 -4.13
C THR A 162 -11.96 13.02 -4.23
N HIS A 163 -13.14 13.01 -3.62
CA HIS A 163 -14.04 14.15 -3.64
C HIS A 163 -13.43 15.34 -2.89
N ALA A 164 -13.57 16.55 -3.44
CA ALA A 164 -12.88 17.74 -2.92
C ALA A 164 -13.34 18.15 -1.51
N GLU A 165 -14.60 17.86 -1.17
CA GLU A 165 -15.25 18.22 0.09
C GLU A 165 -15.30 17.05 1.09
N ILE A 166 -14.54 15.97 0.86
CA ILE A 166 -14.62 14.76 1.70
C ILE A 166 -14.24 15.03 3.16
N ASP A 167 -13.40 16.03 3.41
CA ASP A 167 -12.98 16.52 4.72
C ASP A 167 -14.10 17.22 5.51
N GLU A 168 -15.19 17.63 4.85
CA GLU A 168 -16.40 18.13 5.54
C GLU A 168 -17.22 16.99 6.17
N TYR A 169 -17.03 15.76 5.70
CA TYR A 169 -17.82 14.58 6.10
C TYR A 169 -17.04 13.55 6.90
N VAL A 170 -15.71 13.51 6.74
CA VAL A 170 -14.83 12.53 7.38
C VAL A 170 -13.71 13.23 8.14
N VAL A 171 -13.51 12.83 9.40
CA VAL A 171 -12.40 13.36 10.21
C VAL A 171 -11.11 12.65 9.83
N PHE A 172 -10.13 13.40 9.32
CA PHE A 172 -8.78 12.90 9.07
C PHE A 172 -7.87 13.16 10.26
N ARG A 173 -7.30 12.08 10.83
CA ARG A 173 -6.39 12.15 11.98
C ARG A 173 -4.95 12.11 11.49
N SER A 174 -4.09 12.92 12.09
CA SER A 174 -2.64 12.81 11.91
C SER A 174 -2.05 12.26 13.21
N GLU A 175 -1.16 11.28 13.12
CA GLU A 175 -0.42 10.81 14.31
C GLU A 175 0.68 11.79 14.77
N GLU A 176 0.88 12.90 14.04
CA GLU A 176 2.18 13.59 13.96
C GLU A 176 2.68 14.38 15.18
N ASP A 177 1.94 14.55 16.28
CA ASP A 177 2.46 15.32 17.43
C ASP A 177 2.91 14.46 18.63
N GLY A 178 2.59 13.16 18.64
CA GLY A 178 2.97 12.25 19.75
C GLY A 178 4.07 11.25 19.39
N THR A 179 4.13 10.83 18.12
CA THR A 179 4.96 9.70 17.67
C THR A 179 6.44 10.06 17.59
N ARG A 180 6.81 11.25 17.12
CA ARG A 180 8.23 11.61 16.93
C ARG A 180 9.01 11.64 18.25
N GLU A 181 8.44 12.22 19.30
CA GLU A 181 9.04 12.26 20.64
C GLU A 181 9.03 10.89 21.35
N GLN A 182 8.04 10.04 21.08
CA GLN A 182 7.99 8.66 21.63
C GLN A 182 8.86 7.65 20.88
N MET A 183 9.14 7.86 19.58
CA MET A 183 9.91 6.96 18.73
C MET A 183 11.43 7.17 18.86
N GLU A 184 11.88 8.37 19.25
CA GLU A 184 13.30 8.62 19.57
C GLU A 184 13.78 7.87 20.82
N ALA A 185 12.86 7.44 21.69
CA ALA A 185 13.18 6.71 22.92
C ALA A 185 13.31 5.18 22.75
N ASP A 186 12.83 4.61 21.63
CA ASP A 186 12.71 3.15 21.45
C ASP A 186 13.56 2.63 20.26
N THR A 187 14.84 2.41 20.54
CA THR A 187 15.81 1.91 19.55
C THR A 187 15.47 0.53 18.95
N GLU A 188 14.52 -0.23 19.52
CA GLU A 188 14.08 -1.52 18.98
C GLU A 188 13.14 -1.39 17.77
N LYS A 189 12.55 -0.21 17.55
CA LYS A 189 11.59 0.05 16.47
C LYS A 189 12.15 0.81 15.27
N CYS A 190 13.47 0.99 15.18
CA CYS A 190 14.08 1.71 14.08
C CYS A 190 15.20 0.95 13.38
N VAL A 191 15.36 1.18 12.07
CA VAL A 191 16.49 0.68 11.28
C VAL A 191 17.02 1.76 10.35
N LEU A 192 18.35 1.82 10.22
CA LEU A 192 19.02 2.75 9.32
C LEU A 192 19.47 2.01 8.06
N LEU A 193 19.04 2.50 6.89
CA LEU A 193 19.36 1.94 5.59
C LEU A 193 20.24 2.90 4.79
N SER A 194 21.49 2.50 4.54
CA SER A 194 22.38 3.30 3.70
C SER A 194 21.94 3.32 2.23
N LEU A 195 21.95 4.52 1.63
CA LEU A 195 21.75 4.73 0.20
C LEU A 195 23.05 4.51 -0.60
N LEU A 196 24.17 4.30 0.10
CA LEU A 196 25.47 4.01 -0.48
C LEU A 196 25.69 2.50 -0.62
N THR A 197 26.63 2.14 -1.49
CA THR A 197 27.14 0.77 -1.58
C THR A 197 28.05 0.45 -0.39
N LYS A 198 28.40 -0.83 -0.22
CA LYS A 198 29.34 -1.30 0.82
C LYS A 198 30.70 -0.62 0.81
N ASN A 199 31.11 -0.02 -0.32
CA ASN A 199 32.36 0.70 -0.44
C ASN A 199 32.25 2.19 -0.06
N GLY A 200 31.08 2.64 0.44
CA GLY A 200 30.82 4.04 0.74
C GLY A 200 30.60 4.92 -0.50
N GLU A 201 30.34 4.30 -1.65
CA GLU A 201 30.14 4.99 -2.94
C GLU A 201 28.70 4.86 -3.43
N ILE A 202 28.24 5.80 -4.25
CA ILE A 202 26.91 5.69 -4.88
C ILE A 202 26.92 4.59 -5.95
N GLY A 203 25.85 3.80 -6.02
CA GLY A 203 25.70 2.78 -7.05
C GLY A 203 25.66 3.40 -8.44
N LYS A 204 26.46 2.90 -9.40
CA LYS A 204 26.42 3.41 -10.79
C LYS A 204 25.16 2.99 -11.56
N ARG A 205 24.59 1.82 -11.21
CA ARG A 205 23.44 1.18 -11.86
C ARG A 205 22.60 0.38 -10.85
N SER A 206 22.56 0.85 -9.61
CA SER A 206 21.93 0.22 -8.45
C SER A 206 21.48 1.30 -7.45
N GLY A 207 20.63 0.94 -6.49
CA GLY A 207 20.05 1.88 -5.54
C GLY A 207 19.29 2.99 -6.26
N LEU A 208 19.58 4.25 -5.90
CA LEU A 208 18.98 5.45 -6.50
C LEU A 208 19.24 5.61 -8.02
N ASN A 209 20.27 4.95 -8.55
CA ASN A 209 20.63 4.97 -9.97
C ASN A 209 20.28 3.68 -10.72
N TRP A 210 19.38 2.84 -10.19
CA TRP A 210 19.03 1.58 -10.86
C TRP A 210 18.47 1.79 -12.28
N GLY A 211 17.64 2.82 -12.46
CA GLY A 211 17.07 3.26 -13.74
C GLY A 211 18.09 3.81 -14.73
N GLN A 212 19.34 4.05 -14.31
CA GLN A 212 20.41 4.55 -15.18
C GLN A 212 20.99 3.48 -16.14
N ARG A 213 20.43 2.26 -16.09
CA ARG A 213 20.71 1.16 -17.02
C ARG A 213 20.12 1.47 -18.40
N ASN A 214 20.62 0.76 -19.41
CA ASN A 214 20.12 0.93 -20.77
C ASN A 214 18.65 0.49 -20.86
N LYS A 215 17.82 1.26 -21.60
CA LYS A 215 16.40 0.99 -21.85
C LYS A 215 15.53 0.85 -20.58
N ARG A 216 15.84 1.62 -19.55
CA ARG A 216 15.06 1.69 -18.30
C ARG A 216 14.49 3.08 -18.12
N ASN A 217 13.43 3.17 -17.32
CA ASN A 217 12.95 4.49 -16.91
C ASN A 217 14.01 5.07 -15.95
N ARG A 218 14.51 6.26 -16.27
CA ARG A 218 15.64 6.88 -15.57
C ARG A 218 15.32 7.23 -14.11
N ASN A 219 14.03 7.32 -13.76
CA ASN A 219 13.59 7.51 -12.39
C ASN A 219 13.59 6.23 -11.57
N GLU A 220 13.68 5.03 -12.16
CA GLU A 220 13.56 3.81 -11.36
C GLU A 220 14.67 3.70 -10.31
N ALA A 221 14.28 3.52 -9.04
CA ALA A 221 15.17 3.42 -7.90
C ALA A 221 14.67 2.35 -6.92
N TYR A 222 15.56 1.94 -6.01
CA TYR A 222 15.21 1.12 -4.85
C TYR A 222 16.08 1.52 -3.66
N ILE A 223 15.58 1.31 -2.44
CA ILE A 223 16.40 1.43 -1.22
C ILE A 223 17.04 0.07 -0.95
N PRO A 224 18.39 -0.02 -0.85
CA PRO A 224 19.05 -1.28 -0.53
C PRO A 224 18.65 -1.80 0.85
N LEU A 225 18.27 -3.08 0.93
CA LEU A 225 17.95 -3.75 2.18
C LEU A 225 19.03 -4.80 2.51
N PRO A 226 19.86 -4.56 3.55
CA PRO A 226 20.83 -5.54 4.01
C PRO A 226 20.16 -6.83 4.50
N SER A 227 20.75 -7.98 4.17
CA SER A 227 20.14 -9.28 4.49
C SER A 227 19.93 -9.55 5.98
N HIS A 228 20.69 -8.92 6.87
CA HIS A 228 20.49 -9.07 8.31
C HIS A 228 19.25 -8.32 8.80
N ILE A 229 18.88 -7.20 8.16
CA ILE A 229 17.65 -6.45 8.43
C ILE A 229 16.46 -7.15 7.77
N ALA A 230 16.60 -7.64 6.52
CA ALA A 230 15.55 -8.43 5.90
C ALA A 230 15.15 -9.64 6.77
N LYS A 231 16.12 -10.27 7.44
CA LYS A 231 15.89 -11.44 8.31
C LYS A 231 15.52 -11.10 9.75
N SER A 232 15.48 -9.82 10.13
CA SER A 232 15.16 -9.44 11.52
C SER A 232 13.65 -9.45 11.81
N GLY A 233 12.80 -9.53 10.78
CA GLY A 233 11.36 -9.37 10.92
C GLY A 233 10.91 -7.90 10.99
N PHE A 234 11.82 -6.94 10.72
CA PHE A 234 11.49 -5.52 10.77
C PHE A 234 10.53 -5.10 9.65
N PHE A 235 10.81 -5.49 8.41
CA PHE A 235 9.93 -5.22 7.27
C PHE A 235 9.11 -6.47 6.92
N PRO A 236 7.87 -6.31 6.44
CA PRO A 236 7.10 -7.43 5.97
C PRO A 236 7.73 -7.98 4.68
N LEU A 237 7.88 -9.32 4.62
CA LEU A 237 8.43 -10.04 3.48
C LEU A 237 7.31 -10.67 2.64
N ASP A 238 7.66 -11.56 1.71
CA ASP A 238 6.71 -12.30 0.87
C ASP A 238 5.81 -11.39 0.01
N LYS A 239 6.40 -10.30 -0.50
CA LYS A 239 5.74 -9.27 -1.31
C LYS A 239 4.57 -8.54 -0.63
N GLN A 240 4.44 -8.63 0.68
CA GLN A 240 3.51 -7.78 1.42
C GLN A 240 3.89 -6.31 1.23
N HIS A 241 2.86 -5.46 1.17
CA HIS A 241 3.02 -4.03 1.01
C HIS A 241 2.94 -3.34 2.36
N PHE A 242 3.51 -2.15 2.47
CA PHE A 242 3.39 -1.32 3.65
C PHE A 242 3.37 0.15 3.26
N LEU A 243 2.59 0.93 4.00
CA LEU A 243 2.49 2.36 3.84
C LEU A 243 3.64 3.03 4.59
N VAL A 244 4.28 3.99 3.94
CA VAL A 244 5.30 4.83 4.54
C VAL A 244 4.85 6.27 4.49
N VAL A 245 4.83 6.93 5.65
CA VAL A 245 4.75 8.40 5.74
C VAL A 245 6.16 8.94 5.90
N THR A 246 6.54 9.91 5.09
CA THR A 246 7.90 10.48 5.11
C THR A 246 7.99 11.70 6.01
N ASP A 247 9.21 12.11 6.37
CA ASP A 247 9.45 13.31 7.18
C ASP A 247 8.96 14.62 6.55
N ASP A 248 8.73 14.64 5.23
CA ASP A 248 8.12 15.73 4.49
C ASP A 248 6.68 15.43 4.05
N HIS A 249 5.98 14.57 4.82
CA HIS A 249 4.55 14.27 4.71
C HIS A 249 4.10 13.64 3.38
N HIS A 250 5.01 13.02 2.62
CA HIS A 250 4.64 12.21 1.47
C HIS A 250 4.21 10.81 1.92
N THR A 251 3.31 10.20 1.16
CA THR A 251 2.92 8.80 1.34
C THR A 251 3.51 7.94 0.24
N LEU A 252 4.12 6.81 0.61
CA LEU A 252 4.68 5.85 -0.34
C LEU A 252 4.20 4.44 0.00
N GLN A 253 3.57 3.77 -0.96
CA GLN A 253 3.34 2.34 -0.90
C GLN A 253 4.65 1.62 -1.23
N LEU A 254 5.18 0.83 -0.30
CA LEU A 254 6.43 0.10 -0.47
C LEU A 254 6.26 -1.42 -0.29
N ARG A 255 7.22 -2.19 -0.81
CA ARG A 255 7.35 -3.64 -0.57
C ARG A 255 8.81 -4.08 -0.65
N VAL A 256 9.14 -5.17 0.04
CA VAL A 256 10.43 -5.85 -0.09
C VAL A 256 10.38 -6.82 -1.28
N GLU A 257 11.39 -6.77 -2.16
CA GLU A 257 11.48 -7.64 -3.32
C GLU A 257 12.92 -7.85 -3.84
N GLN A 258 13.01 -8.42 -5.05
CA GLN A 258 14.21 -8.88 -5.75
C GLN A 258 14.88 -10.10 -5.10
N GLN A 259 15.93 -10.59 -5.75
CA GLN A 259 16.66 -11.75 -5.29
C GLN A 259 17.24 -11.51 -3.90
N ASN A 260 16.86 -12.38 -2.95
CA ASN A 260 17.26 -12.36 -1.54
C ASN A 260 16.77 -11.14 -0.75
N ASP A 261 15.59 -10.60 -1.09
CA ASP A 261 14.92 -9.54 -0.31
C ASP A 261 15.82 -8.31 -0.10
N LYS A 262 16.57 -7.96 -1.15
CA LYS A 262 17.65 -6.98 -1.08
C LYS A 262 17.23 -5.55 -1.41
N ALA A 263 15.96 -5.34 -1.77
CA ALA A 263 15.47 -4.08 -2.30
C ALA A 263 14.10 -3.76 -1.74
N ILE A 264 13.93 -2.55 -1.22
CA ILE A 264 12.63 -1.95 -0.96
C ILE A 264 12.26 -1.08 -2.18
N THR A 265 11.05 -1.28 -2.69
CA THR A 265 10.55 -0.67 -3.93
C THR A 265 9.10 -0.28 -3.79
N THR A 266 8.56 0.44 -4.77
CA THR A 266 7.13 0.77 -4.86
C THR A 266 6.42 -0.21 -5.80
N PRO A 267 5.28 -0.81 -5.41
CA PRO A 267 4.61 -1.84 -6.21
C PRO A 267 4.06 -1.33 -7.54
N ALA A 268 3.57 -0.08 -7.59
CA ALA A 268 3.03 0.51 -8.81
C ALA A 268 4.12 0.76 -9.86
N SER A 269 5.19 1.47 -9.48
CA SER A 269 6.29 1.82 -10.37
C SER A 269 7.50 2.31 -9.58
N ASN A 270 8.64 1.62 -9.69
CA ASN A 270 9.90 2.00 -9.03
C ASN A 270 10.39 3.42 -9.36
N ALA A 271 9.81 4.06 -10.39
CA ALA A 271 10.05 5.46 -10.70
C ALA A 271 9.61 6.40 -9.56
N LEU A 272 8.51 6.10 -8.86
CA LEU A 272 7.97 6.93 -7.78
C LEU A 272 8.99 7.16 -6.68
N LEU A 273 9.67 6.09 -6.26
CA LEU A 273 10.71 6.18 -5.24
C LEU A 273 11.90 7.04 -5.68
N GLY A 274 12.28 6.95 -6.96
CA GLY A 274 13.40 7.74 -7.46
C GLY A 274 13.03 9.17 -7.84
N GLU A 275 11.77 9.47 -8.13
CA GLU A 275 11.24 10.83 -8.22
C GLU A 275 11.28 11.50 -6.84
N TYR A 276 10.78 10.81 -5.82
CA TYR A 276 10.86 11.25 -4.43
C TYR A 276 12.29 11.63 -4.03
N PHE A 277 13.26 10.71 -4.14
CA PHE A 277 14.63 11.01 -3.74
C PHE A 277 15.28 12.10 -4.60
N ARG A 278 15.01 12.17 -5.91
CA ARG A 278 15.57 13.23 -6.75
C ARG A 278 15.02 14.60 -6.37
N ASN A 279 13.72 14.70 -6.11
CA ASN A 279 13.09 15.93 -5.65
C ASN A 279 13.67 16.38 -4.31
N ARG A 280 13.82 15.46 -3.35
CA ARG A 280 14.47 15.72 -2.05
C ARG A 280 15.89 16.25 -2.17
N LEU A 281 16.63 15.78 -3.18
CA LEU A 281 18.01 16.21 -3.47
C LEU A 281 18.08 17.45 -4.38
N GLY A 282 16.96 18.06 -4.78
CA GLY A 282 16.92 19.19 -5.71
C GLY A 282 17.36 18.84 -7.14
N LEU A 283 17.29 17.57 -7.52
CA LEU A 283 17.67 17.06 -8.83
C LEU A 283 16.45 16.93 -9.75
N SER A 284 16.67 17.17 -11.06
CA SER A 284 15.64 16.91 -12.06
C SER A 284 15.30 15.42 -12.18
N ASN A 285 14.06 15.12 -12.57
CA ASN A 285 13.64 13.76 -12.92
C ASN A 285 14.60 13.12 -13.94
N GLY A 286 15.01 11.88 -13.65
CA GLY A 286 15.91 11.07 -14.46
C GLY A 286 17.39 11.39 -14.29
N ALA A 287 17.75 12.41 -13.50
CA ALA A 287 19.15 12.75 -13.24
C ALA A 287 19.91 11.60 -12.58
N TYR A 288 21.21 11.52 -12.87
CA TYR A 288 22.12 10.61 -12.19
C TYR A 288 22.45 11.18 -10.81
N VAL A 289 22.20 10.42 -9.75
CA VAL A 289 22.53 10.80 -8.38
C VAL A 289 24.01 10.53 -8.12
N ARG A 290 24.75 11.56 -7.76
CA ARG A 290 26.15 11.50 -7.36
C ARG A 290 26.26 11.37 -5.84
N LYS A 291 27.40 10.89 -5.38
CA LYS A 291 27.72 10.89 -3.94
C LYS A 291 27.69 12.31 -3.38
N ASP A 292 28.23 13.26 -4.14
CA ASP A 292 28.26 14.67 -3.75
C ASP A 292 26.86 15.26 -3.57
N ASP A 293 25.83 14.77 -4.29
CA ASP A 293 24.45 15.23 -4.11
C ASP A 293 23.93 14.83 -2.71
N LEU A 294 24.20 13.61 -2.25
CA LEU A 294 23.84 13.14 -0.90
C LEU A 294 24.65 13.87 0.19
N LEU A 295 25.94 14.11 -0.06
CA LEU A 295 26.79 14.84 0.88
C LEU A 295 26.39 16.31 1.00
N ALA A 296 26.02 16.95 -0.13
CA ALA A 296 25.52 18.31 -0.16
C ALA A 296 24.15 18.42 0.50
N TYR A 297 23.29 17.42 0.31
CA TYR A 297 22.03 17.30 1.04
C TYR A 297 22.26 17.22 2.55
N GLY A 298 23.27 16.46 2.97
CA GLY A 298 23.68 16.33 4.37
C GLY A 298 23.41 14.96 4.98
N ARG A 299 22.90 13.99 4.20
CA ARG A 299 22.57 12.64 4.65
C ARG A 299 22.75 11.60 3.55
N THR A 300 23.19 10.40 3.93
CA THR A 300 23.51 9.29 3.00
C THR A 300 22.73 8.00 3.25
N ASP A 301 21.73 8.08 4.09
CA ASP A 301 20.93 6.98 4.61
C ASP A 301 19.50 7.49 4.88
N VAL A 302 18.59 6.55 5.10
CA VAL A 302 17.24 6.82 5.59
C VAL A 302 17.00 6.02 6.85
N THR A 303 16.27 6.58 7.80
CA THR A 303 15.82 5.85 8.98
C THR A 303 14.36 5.44 8.80
N PHE A 304 14.08 4.15 8.95
CA PHE A 304 12.71 3.66 9.05
C PHE A 304 12.35 3.40 10.48
N TYR A 305 11.12 3.73 10.84
CA TYR A 305 10.53 3.40 12.13
C TYR A 305 9.25 2.59 11.89
N LYS A 306 9.09 1.50 12.64
CA LYS A 306 7.89 0.66 12.57
C LYS A 306 6.80 1.25 13.47
N ILE A 307 5.67 1.63 12.87
CA ILE A 307 4.49 2.07 13.62
C ILE A 307 3.66 0.83 13.97
N ASP A 308 3.30 0.05 12.95
CA ASP A 308 2.66 -1.26 13.09
C ASP A 308 3.09 -2.23 11.97
N GLU A 309 2.33 -3.30 11.72
CA GLU A 309 2.66 -4.31 10.70
C GLU A 309 2.51 -3.83 9.25
N GLU A 310 1.68 -2.81 8.99
CA GLU A 310 1.38 -2.28 7.65
C GLU A 310 1.74 -0.79 7.46
N GLN A 311 2.18 -0.09 8.52
CA GLN A 311 2.54 1.34 8.51
C GLN A 311 3.92 1.60 9.15
N TYR A 312 4.68 2.46 8.47
CA TYR A 312 6.03 2.88 8.84
C TYR A 312 6.18 4.38 8.64
N TYR A 313 7.15 4.95 9.35
CA TYR A 313 7.64 6.30 9.09
C TYR A 313 9.04 6.23 8.50
N MET A 314 9.34 7.03 7.48
CA MET A 314 10.68 7.13 6.89
C MET A 314 11.21 8.54 7.01
N ASP A 315 12.28 8.66 7.79
CA ASP A 315 13.01 9.89 7.97
C ASP A 315 14.21 9.98 7.02
N PHE A 316 14.17 10.97 6.15
CA PHE A 316 15.31 11.42 5.34
C PHE A 316 15.67 12.88 5.63
N SER A 317 15.20 13.46 6.72
CA SER A 317 15.49 14.86 7.08
C SER A 317 16.97 15.08 7.40
N VAL A 318 17.40 16.34 7.41
CA VAL A 318 18.70 16.76 7.91
C VAL A 318 18.49 17.70 9.08
N GLU A 319 19.32 17.61 10.11
CA GLU A 319 19.27 18.56 11.22
C GLU A 319 19.48 19.98 10.66
N GLU A 320 18.56 20.89 10.97
CA GLU A 320 18.75 22.31 10.66
C GLU A 320 20.01 22.81 11.37
N LYS A 321 20.91 23.45 10.62
CA LYS A 321 22.09 24.12 11.17
C LYS A 321 21.74 25.45 11.80
#